data_AF-A0A928YYS6-F1
#
_entry.id   AF-A0A928YYS6-F1
#
_cell.length_a   1.000
_cell.length_b   1.000
_cell.length_c   1.000
_cell.angle_alpha   90.00
_cell.angle_beta   90.00
_cell.angle_gamma   90.00
#
_symmetry.space_group_name_H-M   'P 1'
#
loop_
_entity.id
_entity.type
_entity.pdbx_description
1 polymer ?
#
loop_
_entity_poly.entity_id
_entity_poly.type
_entity_poly.pdbx_seq_one_letter_code
_entity_poly.pdbx_strand_id
1 'polypeptide(L)'
;MQSLWIGVGCRRGTSKEQIETAIAEVLHRYGLSETQILGIASVDRKLDELGLLEYCEAHQFPLSLFSAEALSTIEVPNPSLDRIGTASVAEAAAILASGSDRLIVPKQVIENRVTIAIAKFSIS
;
A
#
# COMPACT_ATOMS: atom_id res chain seq x y z
N MET A 1 4.10 -18.51 4.53
CA MET A 1 5.22 -17.59 4.79
C MET A 1 4.77 -16.19 4.42
N GLN A 2 4.91 -15.22 5.32
CA GLN A 2 4.64 -13.81 5.02
C GLN A 2 5.65 -13.32 3.97
N SER A 3 5.15 -12.69 2.92
CA SER A 3 5.97 -12.27 1.78
C SER A 3 5.35 -11.12 1.00
N LEU A 4 4.29 -10.46 1.48
CA LEU A 4 3.59 -9.41 0.76
C LEU A 4 3.71 -8.08 1.47
N TRP A 5 4.13 -7.04 0.75
CA TRP A 5 3.99 -5.66 1.19
C TRP A 5 2.80 -5.03 0.48
N ILE A 6 1.89 -4.46 1.27
CA ILE A 6 0.69 -3.80 0.77
C ILE A 6 0.92 -2.30 0.80
N GLY A 7 1.03 -1.69 -0.37
CA GLY A 7 1.04 -0.24 -0.50
C GLY A 7 -0.38 0.31 -0.45
N VAL A 8 -0.64 1.26 0.46
CA VAL A 8 -1.96 1.84 0.69
C VAL A 8 -1.92 3.35 0.51
N GLY A 9 -2.75 3.86 -0.38
CA GLY A 9 -3.15 5.26 -0.46
C GLY A 9 -4.62 5.40 -0.12
N CYS A 10 -5.03 6.45 0.58
CA CYS A 10 -6.45 6.69 0.82
C CYS A 10 -6.79 8.18 0.94
N ARG A 11 -8.07 8.54 0.84
CA ARG A 11 -8.54 9.90 1.15
C ARG A 11 -8.45 10.15 2.66
N ARG A 12 -8.38 11.42 3.07
CA ARG A 12 -8.45 11.82 4.49
C ARG A 12 -9.78 11.37 5.11
N GLY A 13 -9.72 10.91 6.35
CA GLY A 13 -10.86 10.43 7.13
C GLY A 13 -11.41 9.09 6.62
N THR A 14 -10.57 8.27 5.99
CA THR A 14 -10.97 6.90 5.62
C THR A 14 -10.92 6.03 6.87
N SER A 15 -12.00 5.30 7.17
CA SER A 15 -12.05 4.47 8.38
C SER A 15 -11.21 3.20 8.25
N LYS A 16 -10.89 2.58 9.38
CA LYS A 16 -10.24 1.28 9.44
C LYS A 16 -11.00 0.22 8.62
N GLU A 17 -12.32 0.17 8.78
CA GLU A 17 -13.20 -0.81 8.12
C GLU A 17 -13.18 -0.67 6.59
N GLN A 18 -13.09 0.56 6.09
CA GLN A 18 -12.97 0.81 4.66
C GLN A 18 -11.62 0.31 4.10
N ILE A 19 -10.54 0.48 4.87
CA ILE A 19 -9.21 -0.01 4.50
C ILE A 19 -9.18 -1.54 4.55
N GLU A 20 -9.70 -2.12 5.62
CA GLU A 20 -9.80 -3.57 5.83
C GLU A 20 -10.61 -4.24 4.71
N THR A 21 -11.79 -3.69 4.39
CA THR A 21 -12.63 -4.18 3.30
C THR A 21 -11.91 -4.09 1.95
N ALA A 22 -11.24 -2.96 1.67
CA ALA A 22 -10.51 -2.79 0.43
C ALA A 22 -9.35 -3.79 0.30
N ILE A 23 -8.60 -4.03 1.38
CA ILE A 23 -7.49 -5.00 1.39
C ILE A 23 -8.02 -6.42 1.19
N ALA A 24 -9.04 -6.82 1.94
CA ALA A 24 -9.67 -8.13 1.81
C ALA A 24 -10.20 -8.37 0.38
N GLU A 25 -10.86 -7.36 -0.21
CA GLU A 25 -11.37 -7.45 -1.59
C GLU A 25 -10.25 -7.65 -2.61
N VAL A 26 -9.16 -6.88 -2.51
CA VAL A 26 -8.02 -7.01 -3.43
C VAL A 26 -7.33 -8.35 -3.26
N LEU A 27 -7.10 -8.80 -2.02
CA LEU A 27 -6.49 -10.11 -1.77
C LEU A 27 -7.36 -11.24 -2.35
N HIS A 28 -8.66 -11.19 -2.12
CA HIS A 28 -9.61 -12.16 -2.65
C HIS A 28 -9.57 -12.20 -4.19
N ARG A 29 -9.63 -11.03 -4.84
CA ARG A 29 -9.62 -10.91 -6.31
C ARG A 29 -8.37 -11.52 -6.94
N TYR A 30 -7.22 -11.46 -6.27
CA TYR A 30 -5.95 -11.97 -6.76
C TYR A 30 -5.55 -13.33 -6.16
N GLY A 31 -6.45 -13.99 -5.41
CA GLY A 31 -6.19 -15.30 -4.82
C GLY A 31 -5.06 -15.28 -3.77
N LEU A 32 -4.86 -14.15 -3.11
CA LEU A 32 -3.85 -13.95 -2.07
C LEU A 32 -4.48 -14.10 -0.67
N SER A 33 -3.66 -14.43 0.32
CA SER A 33 -4.11 -14.57 1.71
C SER A 33 -3.56 -13.46 2.59
N GLU A 34 -4.38 -12.95 3.52
CA GLU A 34 -3.96 -12.02 4.56
C GLU A 34 -2.79 -12.56 5.41
N THR A 35 -2.71 -13.89 5.57
CA THR A 35 -1.60 -14.55 6.28
C THR A 35 -0.24 -14.38 5.59
N GLN A 36 -0.24 -13.90 4.33
CA GLN A 36 0.97 -13.60 3.58
C GLN A 36 1.41 -12.14 3.74
N ILE A 37 0.61 -11.26 4.36
CA ILE A 37 0.97 -9.87 4.60
C ILE A 37 2.14 -9.82 5.58
N LEU A 38 3.22 -9.17 5.15
CA LEU A 38 4.40 -8.89 5.95
C LEU A 38 4.31 -7.49 6.58
N GLY A 39 3.68 -6.54 5.89
CA GLY A 39 3.52 -5.18 6.36
C GLY A 39 2.75 -4.27 5.40
N ILE A 40 2.46 -3.07 5.89
CA ILE A 40 1.75 -2.01 5.17
C ILE A 40 2.72 -0.87 4.87
N ALA A 41 2.62 -0.29 3.68
CA ALA A 41 3.47 0.81 3.23
C ALA A 41 2.63 2.00 2.75
N SER A 42 3.05 3.23 3.05
CA SER A 42 2.38 4.45 2.58
C SER A 42 3.32 5.66 2.53
N VAL A 43 2.78 6.83 2.19
CA VAL A 43 3.49 8.12 2.25
C VAL A 43 3.44 8.71 3.66
N ASP A 44 4.51 9.35 4.11
CA ASP A 44 4.66 9.98 5.42
C ASP A 44 3.55 10.96 5.82
N ARG A 45 2.92 11.64 4.85
CA ARG A 45 1.73 12.47 5.06
C ARG A 45 0.54 11.71 5.68
N LYS A 46 0.59 10.37 5.71
CA LYS A 46 -0.39 9.48 6.35
C LYS A 46 -0.07 9.11 7.79
N LEU A 47 0.95 9.72 8.39
CA LEU A 47 1.30 9.51 9.80
C LEU A 47 0.17 9.91 10.79
N ASP A 48 -0.79 10.73 10.36
CA ASP A 48 -1.97 11.16 11.11
C ASP A 48 -3.30 10.55 10.60
N GLU A 49 -3.25 9.57 9.69
CA GLU A 49 -4.45 8.92 9.18
C GLU A 49 -4.93 7.80 10.11
N LEU A 50 -5.84 8.14 11.03
CA LEU A 50 -6.32 7.23 12.09
C LEU A 50 -6.74 5.85 11.57
N GLY A 51 -7.56 5.77 10.52
CA GLY A 51 -8.01 4.47 10.01
C GLY A 51 -6.88 3.57 9.52
N LEU A 52 -5.79 4.14 8.99
CA LEU A 52 -4.62 3.36 8.57
C LEU A 52 -3.81 2.88 9.78
N LEU A 53 -3.63 3.75 10.78
CA LEU A 53 -2.93 3.41 12.01
C LEU A 53 -3.68 2.33 12.80
N GLU A 54 -4.99 2.49 12.98
CA GLU A 54 -5.87 1.53 13.64
C GLU A 54 -5.86 0.18 12.94
N TYR A 55 -5.80 0.16 11.60
CA TYR A 55 -5.70 -1.09 10.84
C TYR A 55 -4.36 -1.79 11.11
N CYS A 56 -3.25 -1.05 11.05
CA CYS A 56 -1.94 -1.62 11.32
C CYS A 56 -1.83 -2.13 12.77
N GLU A 57 -2.37 -1.39 13.74
CA GLU A 57 -2.39 -1.77 15.15
C GLU A 57 -3.24 -3.03 15.39
N ALA A 58 -4.48 -3.07 14.87
CA ALA A 58 -5.40 -4.18 15.06
C ALA A 58 -4.87 -5.51 14.50
N HIS A 59 -4.11 -5.45 13.40
CA HIS A 59 -3.52 -6.63 12.75
C HIS A 59 -2.04 -6.85 13.10
N GLN A 60 -1.47 -6.00 13.96
CA GLN A 60 -0.05 -6.03 14.34
C GLN A 60 0.91 -5.96 13.13
N PHE A 61 0.50 -5.26 12.06
CA PHE A 61 1.32 -5.08 10.88
C PHE A 61 2.29 -3.91 11.07
N PRO A 62 3.58 -4.07 10.70
CA PRO A 62 4.48 -2.95 10.64
C PRO A 62 4.02 -1.97 9.56
N LEU A 63 4.01 -0.68 9.89
CA LEU A 63 3.73 0.41 8.96
C LEU A 63 5.02 1.09 8.53
N SER A 64 5.36 0.99 7.24
CA SER A 64 6.48 1.71 6.63
C SER A 64 5.97 2.98 5.96
N LEU A 65 6.52 4.12 6.36
CA LEU A 65 6.17 5.42 5.78
C LEU A 65 7.38 5.99 5.04
N PHE A 66 7.16 6.47 3.82
CA PHE A 66 8.20 7.03 2.97
C PHE A 66 7.88 8.47 2.59
N SER A 67 8.92 9.29 2.41
CA SER A 67 8.74 10.65 1.91
C SER A 67 8.23 10.64 0.46
N ALA A 68 7.49 11.68 0.09
CA ALA A 68 7.07 11.87 -1.30
C ALA A 68 8.27 11.90 -2.27
N GLU A 69 9.40 12.45 -1.82
CA GLU A 69 10.65 12.46 -2.59
C GLU A 69 11.16 11.02 -2.84
N ALA A 70 11.27 10.19 -1.80
CA ALA A 70 11.70 8.80 -1.97
C ALA A 70 10.77 8.04 -2.92
N LEU A 71 9.45 8.20 -2.77
CA LEU A 71 8.46 7.56 -3.64
C LEU A 71 8.54 8.06 -5.09
N SER A 72 8.91 9.32 -5.32
CA SER A 72 9.03 9.89 -6.67
C SER A 72 10.17 9.26 -7.49
N THR A 73 11.15 8.63 -6.84
CA THR A 73 12.28 7.95 -7.50
C THR A 73 11.96 6.54 -7.97
N ILE A 74 10.79 6.01 -7.59
CA ILE A 74 10.40 4.63 -7.89
C ILE A 74 9.68 4.59 -9.23
N GLU A 75 10.20 3.81 -10.16
CA GLU A 75 9.49 3.49 -11.40
C GLU A 75 8.32 2.55 -11.09
N VAL A 76 7.11 2.93 -11.52
CA VAL A 76 5.90 2.13 -11.32
C VAL A 76 5.23 1.87 -12.67
N PRO A 77 4.57 0.71 -12.85
CA PRO A 77 3.98 0.33 -14.13
C PRO A 77 2.80 1.22 -14.55
N ASN A 78 2.10 1.87 -13.60
CA ASN A 78 0.96 2.73 -13.89
C ASN A 78 1.13 4.12 -13.25
N PRO A 79 1.94 5.01 -13.85
CA PRO A 79 2.13 6.35 -13.31
C PRO A 79 0.82 7.15 -13.39
N SER A 80 0.09 7.25 -12.29
CA SER A 80 -0.86 8.36 -12.09
C SER A 80 -0.14 9.48 -11.37
N LEU A 81 -0.10 10.67 -11.98
CA LEU A 81 0.36 11.88 -11.32
C LEU A 81 -0.69 12.26 -10.27
N ASP A 82 -0.45 11.88 -9.02
CA ASP A 82 -1.26 12.35 -7.91
C ASP A 82 -0.86 13.80 -7.57
N ARG A 83 -1.61 14.47 -6.68
CA ARG A 83 -1.44 15.90 -6.31
C ARG A 83 -0.05 16.28 -5.75
N ILE A 84 0.85 15.31 -5.61
CA ILE A 84 2.19 15.41 -5.02
C ILE A 84 3.28 15.04 -6.06
N GLY A 85 2.91 14.84 -7.33
CA GLY A 85 3.86 14.60 -8.43
C GLY A 85 4.53 13.22 -8.42
N THR A 86 4.11 12.30 -7.55
CA THR A 86 4.61 10.92 -7.51
C THR A 86 3.78 10.05 -8.43
N ALA A 87 4.45 9.11 -9.11
CA ALA A 87 3.78 7.98 -9.72
C ALA A 87 3.13 7.16 -8.59
N SER A 88 1.81 6.92 -8.66
CA SER A 88 0.96 6.25 -7.66
C SER A 88 1.62 5.91 -6.31
N VAL A 89 1.28 6.67 -5.25
CA VAL A 89 1.84 6.47 -3.89
C VAL A 89 1.77 5.01 -3.43
N ALA A 90 0.64 4.33 -3.68
CA ALA A 90 0.46 2.94 -3.30
C ALA A 90 1.45 2.00 -4.01
N GLU A 91 1.63 2.16 -5.32
CA GLU A 91 2.56 1.33 -6.10
C GLU A 91 4.01 1.55 -5.65
N ALA A 92 4.45 2.80 -5.58
CA ALA A 92 5.81 3.15 -5.18
C ALA A 92 6.13 2.67 -3.75
N ALA A 93 5.19 2.81 -2.82
CA ALA A 93 5.38 2.39 -1.44
C ALA A 93 5.46 0.86 -1.30
N ALA A 94 4.65 0.10 -2.05
CA ALA A 94 4.71 -1.36 -2.06
C ALA A 94 6.06 -1.86 -2.58
N ILE A 95 6.52 -1.32 -3.71
CA ILE A 95 7.81 -1.66 -4.34
C ILE A 95 8.95 -1.36 -3.36
N LEU A 96 9.04 -0.13 -2.87
CA LEU A 96 10.12 0.31 -1.98
C LEU A 96 10.18 -0.49 -0.68
N ALA A 97 9.04 -0.76 -0.03
CA ALA A 97 9.01 -1.56 1.19
C ALA A 97 9.40 -3.03 0.96
N SER A 98 9.10 -3.57 -0.23
CA SER A 98 9.36 -4.97 -0.56
C SER A 98 10.81 -5.28 -0.92
N GLY A 99 11.61 -4.27 -1.30
CA GLY A 99 12.93 -4.45 -1.90
C GLY A 99 12.89 -5.04 -3.33
N SER A 100 11.70 -5.19 -3.91
CA SER A 100 11.49 -5.67 -5.29
C SER A 100 11.50 -4.51 -6.29
N ASP A 101 11.63 -4.84 -7.57
CA ASP A 101 11.41 -3.95 -8.72
C ASP A 101 10.00 -4.09 -9.32
N ARG A 102 9.15 -4.99 -8.78
CA ARG A 102 7.90 -5.41 -9.43
C ARG A 102 6.72 -5.54 -8.47
N LEU A 103 5.55 -5.16 -8.99
CA LEU A 103 4.26 -5.44 -8.38
C LEU A 103 3.76 -6.82 -8.83
N ILE A 104 3.14 -7.55 -7.90
CA ILE A 104 2.31 -8.71 -8.23
C ILE A 104 0.84 -8.33 -8.39
N VAL A 105 0.43 -7.20 -7.79
CA VAL A 105 -0.88 -6.58 -8.00
C VAL A 105 -0.66 -5.10 -8.31
N PRO A 106 -0.95 -4.62 -9.54
CA PRO A 106 -0.90 -3.21 -9.87
C PRO A 106 -2.00 -2.44 -9.14
N LYS A 107 -1.93 -1.11 -9.16
CA LYS A 107 -2.89 -0.21 -8.50
C LYS A 107 -4.36 -0.65 -8.68
N GLN A 108 -5.03 -0.93 -7.58
CA GLN A 108 -6.47 -1.15 -7.47
C GLN A 108 -7.10 0.02 -6.72
N VAL A 109 -8.12 0.64 -7.28
CA VAL A 109 -8.87 1.72 -6.61
C VAL A 109 -10.23 1.17 -6.18
N ILE A 110 -10.48 1.16 -4.87
CA ILE A 110 -11.70 0.69 -4.25
C ILE A 110 -12.52 1.90 -3.79
N GLU A 111 -13.78 1.94 -4.24
CA GLU A 111 -14.77 3.00 -3.94
C GLU A 111 -14.28 4.43 -4.17
N ASN A 112 -13.32 4.63 -5.09
CA ASN A 112 -12.67 5.93 -5.35
C ASN A 112 -12.09 6.60 -4.07
N ARG A 113 -11.73 5.79 -3.07
CA ARG A 113 -11.31 6.22 -1.74
C ARG A 113 -10.02 5.56 -1.27
N VAL A 114 -9.90 4.25 -1.45
CA VAL A 114 -8.71 3.46 -1.07
C VAL A 114 -8.02 2.98 -2.33
N THR A 115 -6.71 3.07 -2.35
CA THR A 115 -5.84 2.62 -3.43
C THR A 115 -4.86 1.62 -2.87
N ILE A 116 -4.76 0.46 -3.50
CA ILE A 116 -3.96 -0.68 -3.04
C ILE A 116 -3.05 -1.15 -4.16
N ALA A 117 -1.80 -1.43 -3.83
CA ALA A 117 -0.88 -2.16 -4.69
C ALA A 117 -0.14 -3.20 -3.85
N ILE A 118 0.32 -4.29 -4.47
CA ILE A 118 0.98 -5.37 -3.74
C ILE A 118 2.28 -5.75 -4.44
N ALA A 119 3.36 -5.77 -3.68
CA ALA A 119 4.65 -6.29 -4.08
C ALA A 119 5.00 -7.52 -3.25
N LYS A 120 5.74 -8.46 -3.85
CA LYS A 120 6.27 -9.60 -3.11
C LYS A 120 7.65 -9.25 -2.57
N PHE A 121 7.87 -9.52 -1.29
CA PHE A 121 9.16 -9.36 -0.63
C PHE A 121 10.25 -10.09 -1.41
N SER A 122 11.31 -9.36 -1.72
CA SER A 122 12.50 -9.85 -2.40
C SER A 122 13.67 -9.04 -1.91
N ILE A 123 14.67 -9.70 -1.34
CA ILE A 123 15.98 -9.08 -1.16
C ILE A 123 16.80 -9.49 -2.38
N SER A 124 17.28 -8.49 -3.13
CA SER A 124 18.28 -8.69 -4.18
C SER A 124 19.67 -8.78 -3.56
#